data_AF-N6ULS5-F1
#
_entry.id   AF-N6ULS5-F1
#
_cell.length_a   1.000
_cell.length_b   1.000
_cell.length_c   1.000
_cell.angle_alpha   90.00
_cell.angle_beta   90.00
_cell.angle_gamma   90.00
#
_symmetry.space_group_name_H-M   'P 1'
#
loop_
_entity.id
_entity.type
_entity.pdbx_description
1 polymer ?
#
loop_
_entity_poly.entity_id
_entity_poly.type
_entity_poly.pdbx_seq_one_letter_code
_entity_poly.pdbx_strand_id
1 'polypeptide(L)'
;MNNYRQNGADGGEVDFGEVFIPPNLEVPKPRVLPEFKRLAHGLRSDNITILDAKTFYIPNLHYDGAGPDAYFWVGNGTEPTPFGFKVPNELGSFEPLRGYLGEDIEIQLPGTMTVYDIDWLAVWCVQFRHNFGHVMIPKDLDVPPALGQTKISFCAKFLANIHFSYSPTAASLVTTTTTVPPAPNNCREFLDKRLQVRWIMKGDRVEITLSARIGDDKYMAFGLSGDNNKAQMIGADITVVFFDKDLRSFRAEDYYISHLSQCDGKSGVCPDERIGGRNDVSVLHGDRTNGVLTIKYSKPLHTNEAINDRPIPESDPVSVIAAFGPLNNRTEANAHTRKDRTDTDSQINFSDLNDNQCTLTVENLPPEDGILSWPPAKIIGENTFYVKIGPTGGAKGYSKITGLPSWGTCYYINDLLIPELFVERGQTYRFVVETGESQTNPARFHPLYISDSSIGGFKQLNEEQQRQQRIYAGIDYDSNGEPFPIATGRYCEWAHKSIDRALESDTFENYKATLRLECDDGQATFFNWTVPMDAPDTLYYQVGISYWKIQQIY
;
A
#
# COMPACT_ATOMS: atom_id res chain seq x y z
N MET A 1 35.46 -35.80 79.98
CA MET A 1 36.63 -35.70 79.08
C MET A 1 36.19 -35.10 77.75
N ASN A 2 37.07 -34.36 77.10
CA ASN A 2 36.99 -33.66 75.81
C ASN A 2 35.70 -33.80 74.97
N ASN A 3 35.15 -32.66 74.53
CA ASN A 3 35.32 -32.29 73.11
C ASN A 3 35.03 -30.80 72.82
N TYR A 4 35.57 -30.38 71.68
CA TYR A 4 35.56 -29.03 71.10
C TYR A 4 34.25 -28.23 71.24
N ARG A 5 34.39 -26.95 71.61
CA ARG A 5 33.75 -25.85 70.89
C ARG A 5 34.81 -24.80 70.55
N GLN A 6 34.85 -24.39 69.28
CA GLN A 6 35.74 -23.34 68.79
C GLN A 6 35.17 -21.95 69.14
N ASN A 7 36.01 -20.93 69.05
CA ASN A 7 35.57 -19.54 69.15
C ASN A 7 34.63 -19.22 67.98
N GLY A 8 33.39 -18.81 68.28
CA GLY A 8 32.57 -18.08 67.32
C GLY A 8 33.14 -16.68 67.18
N ALA A 9 33.64 -16.34 65.99
CA ALA A 9 34.21 -15.03 65.72
C ALA A 9 33.11 -13.95 65.59
N ASP A 10 33.52 -12.69 65.71
CA ASP A 10 32.64 -11.53 65.63
C ASP A 10 31.96 -11.43 64.25
N GLY A 11 30.66 -11.16 64.24
CA GLY A 11 29.81 -11.20 63.05
C GLY A 11 29.84 -9.89 62.27
N GLY A 12 31.03 -9.45 61.87
CA GLY A 12 31.23 -8.19 61.16
C GLY A 12 30.43 -8.12 59.86
N GLU A 13 29.49 -7.19 59.79
CA GLU A 13 28.73 -6.89 58.57
C GLU A 13 29.68 -6.28 57.53
N VAL A 14 29.87 -6.97 56.41
CA VAL A 14 30.81 -6.56 55.36
C VAL A 14 30.06 -5.72 54.34
N ASP A 15 30.38 -4.42 54.26
CA ASP A 15 30.01 -3.63 53.10
C ASP A 15 30.79 -4.09 51.87
N PHE A 16 30.08 -4.31 50.77
CA PHE A 16 30.63 -4.67 49.47
C PHE A 16 30.69 -3.48 48.49
N GLY A 17 30.19 -2.31 48.89
CA GLY A 17 30.40 -1.03 48.21
C GLY A 17 29.24 -0.05 48.37
N GLU A 18 29.41 0.98 49.19
CA GLU A 18 28.53 2.15 49.22
C GLU A 18 28.60 3.03 47.95
N VAL A 19 27.48 3.63 47.56
CA VAL A 19 27.38 4.58 46.44
C VAL A 19 26.81 5.91 46.94
N PHE A 20 27.66 6.92 47.04
CA PHE A 20 27.25 8.27 47.43
C PHE A 20 26.51 8.99 46.29
N ILE A 21 25.17 8.98 46.36
CA ILE A 21 24.32 9.83 45.53
C ILE A 21 24.38 11.26 46.10
N PRO A 22 24.77 12.29 45.32
CA PRO A 22 24.76 13.67 45.80
C PRO A 22 23.35 14.12 46.21
N PRO A 23 23.17 14.85 47.32
CA PRO A 23 21.85 15.31 47.79
C PRO A 23 21.20 16.33 46.83
N ASN A 24 21.99 16.86 45.89
CA ASN A 24 21.62 17.81 44.85
C ASN A 24 21.85 17.22 43.44
N LEU A 25 21.72 15.89 43.27
CA LEU A 25 21.66 15.26 41.95
C LEU A 25 20.35 15.65 41.25
N GLU A 26 20.45 16.41 40.17
CA GLU A 26 19.33 16.55 39.24
C GLU A 26 19.19 15.25 38.44
N VAL A 27 18.00 14.65 38.49
CA VAL A 27 17.69 13.43 37.75
C VAL A 27 17.02 13.78 36.41
N PRO A 28 17.36 13.07 35.31
CA PRO A 28 16.75 13.28 34.00
C PRO A 28 15.23 13.09 34.03
N LYS A 29 14.49 13.89 33.27
CA LYS A 29 13.01 13.94 33.30
C LYS A 29 12.41 14.01 31.89
N PRO A 30 11.18 13.50 31.68
CA PRO A 30 10.46 13.70 30.43
C PRO A 30 10.35 15.19 30.06
N ARG A 31 10.60 15.51 28.79
CA ARG A 31 10.59 16.88 28.27
C ARG A 31 9.34 17.13 27.44
N VAL A 32 8.50 18.05 27.90
CA VAL A 32 7.33 18.53 27.14
C VAL A 32 7.78 19.54 26.07
N LEU A 33 7.22 19.37 24.87
CA LEU A 33 7.33 20.23 23.69
C LEU A 33 5.94 20.80 23.34
N PRO A 34 5.86 21.82 22.46
CA PRO A 34 4.57 22.27 21.89
C PRO A 34 3.86 21.18 21.06
N GLU A 35 2.64 21.47 20.62
CA GLU A 35 1.97 20.69 19.56
C GLU A 35 2.70 20.81 18.19
N PHE A 36 2.34 19.94 17.24
CA PHE A 36 2.75 20.10 15.85
C PHE A 36 2.28 21.45 15.27
N LYS A 37 3.18 22.19 14.61
CA LYS A 37 2.79 23.31 13.73
C LYS A 37 1.82 22.80 12.66
N ARG A 38 0.58 23.29 12.65
CA ARG A 38 -0.49 22.84 11.75
C ARG A 38 -0.28 23.44 10.35
N LEU A 39 0.18 22.65 9.38
CA LEU A 39 0.46 23.13 8.01
C LEU A 39 -0.49 22.53 6.96
N ALA A 40 -0.78 21.22 7.04
CA ALA A 40 -1.68 20.54 6.10
C ALA A 40 -2.45 19.38 6.78
N HIS A 41 -3.39 18.78 6.03
CA HIS A 41 -4.02 17.49 6.36
C HIS A 41 -4.69 17.39 7.75
N GLY A 42 -5.19 18.51 8.25
CA GLY A 42 -5.82 18.62 9.57
C GLY A 42 -4.89 18.33 10.77
N LEU A 43 -3.58 18.20 10.53
CA LEU A 43 -2.60 17.73 11.50
C LEU A 43 -2.55 18.62 12.74
N ARG A 44 -2.73 18.00 13.91
CA ARG A 44 -2.62 18.62 15.23
C ARG A 44 -2.42 17.55 16.30
N SER A 45 -1.93 17.97 17.45
CA SER A 45 -1.82 17.16 18.66
C SER A 45 -2.05 18.06 19.88
N ASP A 46 -2.05 17.49 21.07
CA ASP A 46 -1.72 18.26 22.27
C ASP A 46 -0.17 18.36 22.40
N ASN A 47 0.34 18.86 23.53
CA ASN A 47 1.78 19.02 23.75
C ASN A 47 2.52 17.66 23.75
N ILE A 48 3.46 17.50 22.81
CA ILE A 48 4.25 16.28 22.62
C ILE A 48 5.25 16.12 23.78
N THR A 49 5.48 14.91 24.29
CA THR A 49 6.43 14.67 25.38
C THR A 49 7.50 13.65 24.97
N ILE A 50 8.77 14.04 25.06
CA ILE A 50 9.90 13.11 25.03
C ILE A 50 9.93 12.37 26.37
N LEU A 51 9.63 11.07 26.39
CA LEU A 51 9.61 10.25 27.61
C LEU A 51 11.01 9.79 28.02
N ASP A 52 11.83 9.42 27.03
CA ASP A 52 13.19 8.91 27.18
C ASP A 52 14.02 9.29 25.94
N ALA A 53 15.28 8.84 25.88
CA ALA A 53 16.20 9.16 24.80
C ALA A 53 15.77 8.72 23.38
N LYS A 54 14.67 7.97 23.21
CA LYS A 54 14.11 7.51 21.92
C LYS A 54 12.60 7.61 21.79
N THR A 55 11.84 7.62 22.89
CA THR A 55 10.37 7.52 22.87
C THR A 55 9.70 8.89 22.93
N PHE A 56 8.83 9.19 21.94
CA PHE A 56 7.92 10.33 21.95
C PHE A 56 6.50 9.86 22.24
N TYR A 57 5.86 10.48 23.22
CA TYR A 57 4.42 10.43 23.46
C TYR A 57 3.74 11.60 22.75
N ILE A 58 2.77 11.30 21.90
CA ILE A 58 2.02 12.27 21.09
C ILE A 58 0.54 12.15 21.50
N PRO A 59 0.07 12.98 22.44
CA PRO A 59 -1.33 12.97 22.86
C PRO A 59 -2.27 13.61 21.85
N ASN A 60 -3.53 13.18 21.84
CA ASN A 60 -4.64 13.76 21.08
C ASN A 60 -4.36 13.92 19.57
N LEU A 61 -3.57 13.01 18.98
CA LEU A 61 -3.15 13.11 17.59
C LEU A 61 -4.35 13.04 16.63
N HIS A 62 -4.42 14.02 15.73
CA HIS A 62 -5.33 14.01 14.60
C HIS A 62 -4.56 14.25 13.31
N TYR A 63 -4.91 13.50 12.27
CA TYR A 63 -4.41 13.61 10.89
C TYR A 63 -5.42 12.93 9.98
N ASP A 64 -5.75 13.51 8.83
CA ASP A 64 -6.85 13.01 7.98
C ASP A 64 -6.59 11.64 7.33
N GLY A 65 -5.33 11.26 7.09
CA GLY A 65 -4.96 10.04 6.37
C GLY A 65 -4.94 10.17 4.84
N ALA A 66 -5.13 11.37 4.28
CA ALA A 66 -5.26 11.60 2.84
C ALA A 66 -3.91 11.79 2.11
N GLY A 67 -2.80 11.93 2.84
CA GLY A 67 -1.45 11.96 2.27
C GLY A 67 -0.95 10.55 1.91
N PRO A 68 -0.70 10.24 0.62
CA PRO A 68 -0.54 8.85 0.14
C PRO A 68 0.81 8.18 0.51
N ASP A 69 1.78 8.96 0.99
CA ASP A 69 3.14 8.50 1.31
C ASP A 69 3.69 9.28 2.52
N ALA A 70 2.84 9.45 3.53
CA ALA A 70 3.09 10.24 4.75
C ALA A 70 3.65 9.38 5.88
N TYR A 71 4.65 9.91 6.62
CA TYR A 71 5.34 9.22 7.71
C TYR A 71 5.68 10.15 8.87
N PHE A 72 5.90 9.58 10.06
CA PHE A 72 6.72 10.24 11.07
C PHE A 72 8.16 10.35 10.56
N TRP A 73 8.74 11.53 10.69
CA TRP A 73 9.95 11.92 9.99
C TRP A 73 10.81 12.79 10.90
N VAL A 74 12.11 12.51 10.99
CA VAL A 74 13.05 13.23 11.85
C VAL A 74 14.33 13.58 11.11
N GLY A 75 15.05 14.58 11.58
CA GLY A 75 16.33 14.97 11.00
C GLY A 75 16.95 16.15 11.71
N ASN A 76 18.01 16.69 11.10
CA ASN A 76 18.83 17.78 11.63
C ASN A 76 18.54 19.10 10.86
N GLY A 77 18.93 20.25 11.41
CA GLY A 77 18.75 21.57 10.79
C GLY A 77 17.49 22.31 11.24
N THR A 78 17.32 23.54 10.75
CA THR A 78 16.32 24.49 11.27
C THR A 78 14.88 24.19 10.86
N GLU A 79 14.64 23.40 9.82
CA GLU A 79 13.32 22.99 9.34
C GLU A 79 13.35 21.56 8.74
N PRO A 80 12.21 20.84 8.68
CA PRO A 80 12.13 19.54 8.02
C PRO A 80 12.49 19.54 6.54
N THR A 81 13.24 18.52 6.09
CA THR A 81 13.74 18.40 4.72
C THR A 81 13.50 17.01 4.11
N PRO A 82 13.65 16.84 2.78
CA PRO A 82 13.53 15.54 2.12
C PRO A 82 14.59 14.51 2.54
N PHE A 83 15.65 14.94 3.23
CA PHE A 83 16.80 14.12 3.63
C PHE A 83 16.74 13.66 5.10
N GLY A 84 15.56 13.72 5.71
CA GLY A 84 15.30 13.11 7.02
C GLY A 84 15.20 11.58 6.97
N PHE A 85 14.83 11.00 8.12
CA PHE A 85 14.72 9.57 8.34
C PHE A 85 13.29 9.19 8.73
N LYS A 86 12.81 8.07 8.19
CA LYS A 86 11.50 7.49 8.52
C LYS A 86 11.52 6.91 9.94
N VAL A 87 10.57 7.32 10.78
CA VAL A 87 10.34 6.73 12.12
C VAL A 87 9.16 5.75 12.01
N PRO A 88 9.20 4.59 12.71
CA PRO A 88 8.05 3.69 12.78
C PRO A 88 6.82 4.36 13.40
N ASN A 89 5.63 3.92 13.01
CA ASN A 89 4.38 4.30 13.69
C ASN A 89 4.20 3.54 15.03
N GLU A 90 3.04 3.74 15.68
CA GLU A 90 2.70 3.16 16.99
C GLU A 90 2.65 1.63 17.00
N LEU A 91 2.55 0.99 15.82
CA LEU A 91 2.56 -0.46 15.63
C LEU A 91 3.95 -1.00 15.24
N GLY A 92 4.98 -0.14 15.21
CA GLY A 92 6.31 -0.48 14.72
C GLY A 92 6.40 -0.62 13.19
N SER A 93 5.42 -0.11 12.45
CA SER A 93 5.36 -0.21 10.98
C SER A 93 6.05 0.96 10.29
N PHE A 94 6.63 0.70 9.12
CA PHE A 94 7.19 1.70 8.20
C PHE A 94 6.29 1.98 6.98
N GLU A 95 5.06 1.44 6.97
CA GLU A 95 4.01 1.75 5.99
C GLU A 95 3.48 3.19 6.15
N PRO A 96 2.82 3.77 5.13
CA PRO A 96 2.21 5.10 5.23
C PRO A 96 1.24 5.23 6.40
N LEU A 97 1.21 6.42 7.02
CA LEU A 97 0.33 6.71 8.15
C LEU A 97 -1.15 6.67 7.74
N ARG A 98 -1.92 5.88 8.50
CA ARG A 98 -3.38 5.98 8.58
C ARG A 98 -3.80 7.35 9.11
N GLY A 99 -5.10 7.67 8.97
CA GLY A 99 -5.69 8.76 9.74
C GLY A 99 -5.75 8.46 11.24
N TYR A 100 -5.75 9.53 12.05
CA TYR A 100 -5.88 9.48 13.52
C TYR A 100 -7.02 10.40 14.00
N LEU A 101 -7.75 9.99 15.04
CA LEU A 101 -8.95 10.69 15.55
C LEU A 101 -8.88 11.02 17.06
N GLY A 102 -7.90 11.83 17.46
CA GLY A 102 -7.73 12.22 18.87
C GLY A 102 -7.13 11.08 19.68
N GLU A 103 -6.08 10.46 19.13
CA GLU A 103 -5.47 9.26 19.67
C GLU A 103 -4.15 9.57 20.38
N ASP A 104 -3.98 9.02 21.58
CA ASP A 104 -2.72 9.07 22.31
C ASP A 104 -1.81 7.93 21.83
N ILE A 105 -0.65 8.26 21.26
CA ILE A 105 0.30 7.27 20.73
C ILE A 105 1.72 7.45 21.29
N GLU A 106 2.48 6.36 21.30
CA GLU A 106 3.94 6.38 21.48
C GLU A 106 4.65 5.93 20.20
N ILE A 107 5.70 6.63 19.80
CA ILE A 107 6.60 6.25 18.71
C ILE A 107 8.06 6.23 19.19
N GLN A 108 8.87 5.34 18.63
CA GLN A 108 10.26 5.13 19.04
C GLN A 108 11.23 5.31 17.87
N LEU A 109 12.31 6.07 18.09
CA LEU A 109 13.35 6.29 17.09
C LEU A 109 14.04 4.97 16.66
N PRO A 110 14.24 4.75 15.35
CA PRO A 110 14.71 3.47 14.82
C PRO A 110 16.22 3.24 15.05
N GLY A 111 16.59 1.96 15.20
CA GLY A 111 17.98 1.53 15.29
C GLY A 111 18.72 2.13 16.49
N THR A 112 19.89 2.73 16.26
CA THR A 112 20.72 3.36 17.30
C THR A 112 20.36 4.82 17.58
N MET A 113 19.55 5.47 16.74
CA MET A 113 19.23 6.90 16.81
C MET A 113 18.56 7.31 18.13
N THR A 114 18.85 8.53 18.59
CA THR A 114 18.32 9.15 19.81
C THR A 114 17.80 10.56 19.56
N VAL A 115 17.05 11.14 20.50
CA VAL A 115 16.54 12.52 20.42
C VAL A 115 17.65 13.58 20.37
N TYR A 116 18.86 13.24 20.78
CA TYR A 116 20.03 14.13 20.74
C TYR A 116 20.57 14.32 19.30
N ASP A 117 20.38 13.31 18.44
CA ASP A 117 20.86 13.27 17.05
C ASP A 117 20.03 14.14 16.09
N ILE A 118 18.86 14.61 16.54
CA ILE A 118 17.82 15.26 15.71
C ILE A 118 17.38 16.62 16.26
N ASP A 119 16.86 17.46 15.38
CA ASP A 119 16.50 18.87 15.62
C ASP A 119 14.99 19.09 15.48
N TRP A 120 14.26 18.15 14.87
CA TRP A 120 12.82 18.23 14.65
C TRP A 120 12.17 16.84 14.53
N LEU A 121 10.89 16.79 14.89
CA LEU A 121 9.96 15.70 14.59
C LEU A 121 8.82 16.26 13.74
N ALA A 122 8.50 15.58 12.64
CA ALA A 122 7.52 16.01 11.65
C ALA A 122 6.60 14.86 11.21
N VAL A 123 5.46 15.22 10.62
CA VAL A 123 4.76 14.37 9.66
C VAL A 123 5.07 14.88 8.26
N TRP A 124 5.65 14.02 7.43
CA TRP A 124 6.22 14.38 6.13
C TRP A 124 5.76 13.41 5.05
N CYS A 125 5.33 13.93 3.90
CA CYS A 125 5.03 13.12 2.73
C CYS A 125 6.26 13.03 1.82
N VAL A 126 6.81 11.82 1.68
CA VAL A 126 8.06 11.59 0.94
C VAL A 126 7.85 11.81 -0.57
N GLN A 127 6.77 11.27 -1.13
CA GLN A 127 6.37 11.43 -2.53
C GLN A 127 6.30 12.90 -3.00
N PHE A 128 5.79 13.82 -2.18
CA PHE A 128 5.68 15.25 -2.52
C PHE A 128 6.76 16.14 -1.92
N ARG A 129 7.62 15.57 -1.05
CA ARG A 129 8.60 16.32 -0.27
C ARG A 129 7.95 17.47 0.52
N HIS A 130 6.80 17.19 1.14
CA HIS A 130 5.95 18.20 1.77
C HIS A 130 5.78 17.95 3.28
N ASN A 131 5.78 19.05 4.04
CA ASN A 131 5.77 19.08 5.50
C ASN A 131 4.33 19.35 5.98
N PHE A 132 3.66 18.33 6.53
CA PHE A 132 2.28 18.50 7.01
C PHE A 132 2.23 19.18 8.38
N GLY A 133 3.35 19.12 9.11
CA GLY A 133 3.58 19.84 10.35
C GLY A 133 4.72 19.24 11.15
N HIS A 134 5.29 20.05 12.05
CA HIS A 134 6.48 19.67 12.82
C HIS A 134 6.58 20.40 14.16
N VAL A 135 7.36 19.81 15.06
CA VAL A 135 7.82 20.40 16.32
C VAL A 135 9.35 20.43 16.32
N MET A 136 9.94 21.49 16.86
CA MET A 136 11.40 21.60 17.03
C MET A 136 11.83 20.94 18.34
N ILE A 137 12.97 20.26 18.31
CA ILE A 137 13.57 19.57 19.45
C ILE A 137 14.67 20.48 20.02
N PRO A 138 14.57 20.92 21.29
CA PRO A 138 15.60 21.73 21.92
C PRO A 138 16.91 20.93 22.09
N LYS A 139 18.04 21.62 22.21
CA LYS A 139 19.35 20.96 22.45
C LYS A 139 19.74 20.90 23.94
N ASP A 140 19.08 21.68 24.79
CA ASP A 140 19.01 21.48 26.23
C ASP A 140 17.99 20.37 26.55
N LEU A 141 18.45 19.12 26.43
CA LEU A 141 17.74 17.91 26.84
C LEU A 141 18.52 17.19 27.93
N ASP A 142 17.80 16.82 29.00
CA ASP A 142 18.23 15.87 30.02
C ASP A 142 17.07 14.89 30.27
N VAL A 143 16.94 13.92 29.37
CA VAL A 143 15.84 12.95 29.35
C VAL A 143 16.32 11.54 29.72
N PRO A 144 15.48 10.70 30.36
CA PRO A 144 15.86 9.37 30.81
C PRO A 144 16.49 8.48 29.73
N PRO A 145 17.41 7.56 30.07
CA PRO A 145 17.94 6.59 29.13
C PRO A 145 16.86 5.62 28.64
N ALA A 146 16.85 5.34 27.34
CA ALA A 146 15.89 4.44 26.69
C ALA A 146 16.17 2.95 27.01
N LEU A 147 15.86 2.52 28.24
CA LEU A 147 16.11 1.15 28.75
C LEU A 147 15.09 0.09 28.26
N GLY A 148 14.18 0.45 27.34
CA GLY A 148 13.16 -0.46 26.78
C GLY A 148 12.02 -0.82 27.74
N GLN A 149 11.91 -0.15 28.89
CA GLN A 149 10.98 -0.46 29.98
C GLN A 149 9.58 0.18 29.80
N THR A 150 9.39 1.04 28.80
CA THR A 150 8.16 1.79 28.50
C THR A 150 7.07 0.99 27.76
N LYS A 151 7.27 -0.30 27.46
CA LYS A 151 6.29 -1.11 26.73
C LYS A 151 5.05 -1.48 27.57
N ILE A 152 4.00 -0.65 27.50
CA ILE A 152 2.64 -1.08 27.86
C ILE A 152 2.19 -2.16 26.86
N SER A 153 1.94 -3.37 27.36
CA SER A 153 1.59 -4.52 26.52
C SER A 153 0.13 -4.48 26.08
N PHE A 154 -0.14 -3.90 24.90
CA PHE A 154 -1.43 -4.04 24.23
C PHE A 154 -1.57 -5.44 23.62
N CYS A 155 -2.07 -6.38 24.44
CA CYS A 155 -2.50 -7.70 23.99
C CYS A 155 -3.84 -8.09 24.65
N ALA A 156 -4.61 -8.94 23.96
CA ALA A 156 -5.90 -9.49 24.36
C ALA A 156 -7.06 -8.49 24.59
N LYS A 157 -7.73 -8.11 23.48
CA LYS A 157 -9.18 -7.83 23.43
C LYS A 157 -9.73 -7.74 21.99
N PHE A 158 -9.89 -8.88 21.31
CA PHE A 158 -10.98 -9.14 20.34
C PHE A 158 -10.93 -10.58 19.80
N LEU A 159 -11.41 -11.54 20.60
CA LEU A 159 -11.72 -12.90 20.14
C LEU A 159 -12.99 -13.39 20.87
N ALA A 160 -14.15 -13.18 20.25
CA ALA A 160 -15.42 -13.79 20.66
C ALA A 160 -16.41 -13.82 19.48
N ASN A 161 -17.10 -14.94 19.33
CA ASN A 161 -18.39 -15.10 18.66
C ASN A 161 -18.50 -14.79 17.15
N ILE A 162 -18.15 -15.77 16.31
CA ILE A 162 -19.11 -16.25 15.29
C ILE A 162 -19.22 -17.77 15.42
N HIS A 163 -20.45 -18.27 15.51
CA HIS A 163 -20.77 -19.70 15.52
C HIS A 163 -21.93 -19.88 14.54
N PHE A 164 -21.76 -20.71 13.51
CA PHE A 164 -22.80 -20.90 12.48
C PHE A 164 -23.04 -22.38 12.19
N SER A 165 -24.30 -22.80 12.26
CA SER A 165 -24.72 -24.19 12.10
C SER A 165 -25.12 -24.49 10.66
N TYR A 166 -24.58 -25.57 10.09
CA TYR A 166 -24.90 -26.04 8.75
C TYR A 166 -26.11 -26.98 8.73
N SER A 167 -26.93 -26.93 7.67
CA SER A 167 -27.88 -27.99 7.31
C SER A 167 -28.23 -27.90 5.81
N PRO A 168 -28.59 -29.02 5.13
CA PRO A 168 -28.23 -29.18 3.73
C PRO A 168 -29.40 -29.39 2.75
N THR A 169 -29.04 -29.55 1.47
CA THR A 169 -29.82 -30.06 0.33
C THR A 169 -30.86 -29.15 -0.33
N ALA A 170 -30.62 -28.90 -1.63
CA ALA A 170 -31.60 -29.15 -2.70
C ALA A 170 -30.80 -29.60 -3.96
N ALA A 171 -31.37 -30.46 -4.80
CA ALA A 171 -30.65 -31.07 -5.91
C ALA A 171 -30.83 -30.34 -7.25
N SER A 172 -29.87 -30.58 -8.15
CA SER A 172 -29.78 -30.06 -9.51
C SER A 172 -31.01 -30.32 -10.39
N LEU A 173 -31.21 -29.47 -11.40
CA LEU A 173 -31.88 -29.84 -12.65
C LEU A 173 -31.07 -29.30 -13.83
N VAL A 174 -30.71 -30.20 -14.76
CA VAL A 174 -29.77 -29.94 -15.86
C VAL A 174 -30.54 -29.69 -17.16
N THR A 175 -30.15 -28.65 -17.89
CA THR A 175 -30.54 -28.46 -19.31
C THR A 175 -29.34 -28.78 -20.20
N THR A 176 -29.41 -29.89 -20.93
CA THR A 176 -28.32 -30.35 -21.80
C THR A 176 -28.31 -29.64 -23.15
N THR A 177 -27.18 -29.04 -23.52
CA THR A 177 -26.82 -28.76 -24.93
C THR A 177 -25.46 -29.36 -25.24
N THR A 178 -25.34 -30.05 -26.38
CA THR A 178 -24.13 -30.75 -26.79
C THR A 178 -23.11 -29.81 -27.43
N THR A 179 -22.00 -29.57 -26.74
CA THR A 179 -20.78 -28.96 -27.28
C THR A 179 -19.57 -29.86 -26.99
N VAL A 180 -18.47 -29.63 -27.73
CA VAL A 180 -17.18 -30.31 -27.52
C VAL A 180 -16.74 -30.09 -26.07
N PRO A 181 -16.24 -31.11 -25.34
CA PRO A 181 -15.79 -30.93 -23.96
C PRO A 181 -14.71 -29.83 -23.92
N PRO A 182 -14.84 -28.81 -23.04
CA PRO A 182 -13.80 -27.80 -22.88
C PRO A 182 -12.51 -28.46 -22.39
N ALA A 183 -11.37 -27.85 -22.73
CA ALA A 183 -10.10 -28.25 -22.13
C ALA A 183 -10.18 -28.09 -20.59
N PRO A 184 -9.61 -29.01 -19.79
CA PRO A 184 -9.63 -28.90 -18.34
C PRO A 184 -9.10 -27.54 -17.86
N ASN A 185 -9.92 -26.82 -17.09
CA ASN A 185 -9.68 -25.44 -16.68
C ASN A 185 -9.82 -25.30 -15.16
N ASN A 186 -9.17 -26.21 -14.41
CA ASN A 186 -9.04 -26.03 -12.97
C ASN A 186 -8.31 -24.72 -12.71
N CYS A 187 -8.88 -23.89 -11.85
CA CYS A 187 -8.42 -22.54 -11.58
C CYS A 187 -8.87 -22.12 -10.17
N ARG A 188 -7.92 -21.79 -9.30
CA ARG A 188 -8.19 -21.16 -8.00
C ARG A 188 -7.44 -19.85 -7.82
N GLU A 189 -8.02 -19.00 -6.98
CA GLU A 189 -7.49 -17.71 -6.57
C GLU A 189 -6.97 -17.80 -5.12
N PHE A 190 -5.73 -17.35 -4.91
CA PHE A 190 -5.04 -17.34 -3.63
C PHE A 190 -4.53 -15.92 -3.31
N LEU A 191 -4.14 -15.68 -2.05
CA LEU A 191 -3.52 -14.43 -1.60
C LEU A 191 -4.40 -13.20 -1.90
N ASP A 192 -5.68 -13.24 -1.50
CA ASP A 192 -6.69 -12.22 -1.80
C ASP A 192 -6.87 -11.96 -3.30
N LYS A 193 -6.91 -13.06 -4.07
CA LYS A 193 -7.01 -13.11 -5.54
C LYS A 193 -5.82 -12.55 -6.32
N ARG A 194 -4.75 -12.13 -5.64
CA ARG A 194 -3.51 -11.63 -6.29
C ARG A 194 -2.77 -12.73 -7.07
N LEU A 195 -2.86 -13.98 -6.62
CA LEU A 195 -2.32 -15.14 -7.32
C LEU A 195 -3.46 -15.96 -7.93
N GLN A 196 -3.36 -16.25 -9.22
CA GLN A 196 -4.21 -17.19 -9.93
C GLN A 196 -3.40 -18.45 -10.29
N VAL A 197 -3.92 -19.62 -9.91
CA VAL A 197 -3.30 -20.94 -10.11
C VAL A 197 -4.20 -21.79 -10.99
N ARG A 198 -3.71 -22.22 -12.15
CA ARG A 198 -4.35 -23.27 -12.97
C ARG A 198 -3.52 -24.55 -12.97
N TRP A 199 -4.18 -25.71 -13.04
CA TRP A 199 -3.50 -27.00 -13.19
C TRP A 199 -4.22 -27.97 -14.12
N ILE A 200 -3.45 -28.85 -14.75
CA ILE A 200 -3.96 -29.99 -15.53
C ILE A 200 -3.00 -31.17 -15.39
N MET A 201 -3.52 -32.33 -14.96
CA MET A 201 -2.77 -33.59 -14.99
C MET A 201 -2.66 -34.14 -16.43
N LYS A 202 -1.48 -34.64 -16.78
CA LYS A 202 -1.16 -35.24 -18.08
C LYS A 202 -0.24 -36.46 -17.87
N GLY A 203 -0.84 -37.64 -17.75
CA GLY A 203 -0.09 -38.86 -17.48
C GLY A 203 0.60 -38.80 -16.10
N ASP A 204 1.91 -39.00 -16.10
CA ASP A 204 2.80 -39.01 -14.92
C ASP A 204 3.23 -37.62 -14.43
N ARG A 205 2.71 -36.53 -15.03
CA ARG A 205 3.05 -35.15 -14.67
C ARG A 205 1.83 -34.27 -14.47
N VAL A 206 1.99 -33.21 -13.69
CA VAL A 206 1.09 -32.05 -13.68
C VAL A 206 1.70 -30.92 -14.51
N GLU A 207 0.88 -30.16 -15.23
CA GLU A 207 1.25 -28.82 -15.71
C GLU A 207 0.54 -27.78 -14.84
N ILE A 208 1.30 -26.86 -14.25
CA ILE A 208 0.78 -25.77 -13.39
C ILE A 208 1.07 -24.44 -14.08
N THR A 209 0.11 -23.51 -14.04
CA THR A 209 0.29 -22.12 -14.50
C THR A 209 0.01 -21.18 -13.36
N LEU A 210 0.98 -20.34 -13.02
CA LEU A 210 0.88 -19.28 -12.03
C LEU A 210 0.82 -17.94 -12.75
N SER A 211 -0.17 -17.11 -12.40
CA SER A 211 -0.34 -15.75 -12.92
C SER A 211 -0.52 -14.77 -11.77
N ALA A 212 0.29 -13.71 -11.72
CA ALA A 212 0.17 -12.66 -10.69
C ALA A 212 0.77 -11.32 -11.15
N ARG A 213 0.22 -10.22 -10.62
CA ARG A 213 0.68 -8.84 -10.89
C ARG A 213 1.79 -8.43 -9.92
N ILE A 214 2.96 -9.05 -10.06
CA ILE A 214 4.10 -8.88 -9.15
C ILE A 214 5.23 -8.03 -9.73
N GLY A 215 6.12 -7.60 -8.84
CA GLY A 215 7.40 -6.98 -9.19
C GLY A 215 8.28 -7.80 -10.13
N ASP A 216 9.45 -7.24 -10.41
CA ASP A 216 10.39 -7.80 -11.39
C ASP A 216 11.62 -8.41 -10.66
N ASP A 217 11.83 -7.94 -9.43
CA ASP A 217 12.74 -8.34 -8.36
C ASP A 217 12.13 -9.39 -7.40
N LYS A 218 11.06 -10.08 -7.82
CA LYS A 218 10.20 -10.88 -6.94
C LYS A 218 9.83 -12.25 -7.52
N TYR A 219 9.53 -13.19 -6.63
CA TYR A 219 8.99 -14.51 -6.95
C TYR A 219 7.51 -14.63 -6.61
N MET A 220 6.85 -15.58 -7.26
CA MET A 220 5.63 -16.23 -6.77
C MET A 220 5.90 -17.72 -6.61
N ALA A 221 5.31 -18.36 -5.60
CA ALA A 221 5.54 -19.77 -5.31
C ALA A 221 4.24 -20.50 -4.99
N PHE A 222 4.20 -21.78 -5.35
CA PHE A 222 3.05 -22.67 -5.13
C PHE A 222 3.51 -24.13 -5.00
N GLY A 223 2.87 -24.89 -4.10
CA GLY A 223 3.08 -26.33 -4.02
C GLY A 223 2.48 -26.98 -2.77
N LEU A 224 2.96 -28.17 -2.45
CA LEU A 224 2.44 -29.04 -1.41
C LEU A 224 2.82 -28.53 -0.01
N SER A 225 1.82 -28.41 0.87
CA SER A 225 2.01 -28.02 2.27
C SER A 225 2.85 -29.04 3.03
N GLY A 226 3.58 -28.57 4.03
CA GLY A 226 4.31 -29.40 4.99
C GLY A 226 3.42 -30.32 5.84
N ASP A 227 2.12 -30.05 5.93
CA ASP A 227 1.10 -30.84 6.63
C ASP A 227 -0.21 -30.86 5.81
N ASN A 228 -0.93 -31.99 5.78
CA ASN A 228 -2.13 -32.17 4.95
C ASN A 228 -3.44 -31.65 5.57
N ASN A 229 -3.37 -30.84 6.63
CA ASN A 229 -4.56 -30.29 7.33
C ASN A 229 -4.42 -28.80 7.69
N LYS A 230 -3.39 -28.11 7.16
CA LYS A 230 -3.07 -26.70 7.43
C LYS A 230 -2.02 -26.19 6.43
N ALA A 231 -1.99 -24.89 6.18
CA ALA A 231 -0.85 -24.25 5.56
C ALA A 231 0.38 -24.30 6.50
N GLN A 232 1.40 -25.07 6.14
CA GLN A 232 2.66 -25.18 6.88
C GLN A 232 3.85 -25.09 5.92
N MET A 233 4.77 -24.15 6.16
CA MET A 233 6.00 -24.03 5.38
C MET A 233 7.02 -25.13 5.72
N ILE A 234 7.21 -25.47 6.99
CA ILE A 234 8.21 -26.47 7.40
C ILE A 234 7.82 -27.86 6.87
N GLY A 235 8.73 -28.47 6.13
CA GLY A 235 8.57 -29.74 5.41
C GLY A 235 7.84 -29.63 4.08
N ALA A 236 7.51 -28.42 3.60
CA ALA A 236 6.82 -28.21 2.33
C ALA A 236 7.73 -28.45 1.11
N ASP A 237 7.08 -28.79 -0.01
CA ASP A 237 7.66 -28.98 -1.34
C ASP A 237 6.94 -28.01 -2.28
N ILE A 238 7.65 -26.97 -2.74
CA ILE A 238 7.06 -25.90 -3.55
C ILE A 238 7.91 -25.59 -4.78
N THR A 239 7.25 -25.19 -5.86
CA THR A 239 7.93 -24.57 -6.98
C THR A 239 7.95 -23.06 -6.79
N VAL A 240 9.13 -22.45 -6.89
CA VAL A 240 9.34 -21.00 -6.94
C VAL A 240 9.51 -20.59 -8.39
N VAL A 241 8.75 -19.58 -8.85
CA VAL A 241 8.82 -19.06 -10.23
C VAL A 241 9.03 -17.55 -10.25
N PHE A 242 9.84 -17.08 -11.20
CA PHE A 242 10.22 -15.67 -11.32
C PHE A 242 10.70 -15.31 -12.74
N PHE A 243 10.84 -14.01 -13.00
CA PHE A 243 11.52 -13.51 -14.20
C PHE A 243 12.96 -13.13 -13.84
N ASP A 244 13.92 -13.78 -14.49
CA ASP A 244 15.35 -13.50 -14.38
C ASP A 244 15.70 -12.35 -15.31
N LYS A 245 16.00 -11.17 -14.76
CA LYS A 245 16.28 -9.95 -15.52
C LYS A 245 17.60 -10.02 -16.30
N ASP A 246 18.59 -10.68 -15.72
CA ASP A 246 19.97 -10.68 -16.21
C ASP A 246 20.10 -11.69 -17.36
N LEU A 247 19.46 -12.86 -17.24
CA LEU A 247 19.33 -13.83 -18.33
C LEU A 247 18.12 -13.57 -19.25
N ARG A 248 17.24 -12.62 -18.88
CA ARG A 248 15.97 -12.28 -19.57
C ARG A 248 15.09 -13.49 -19.83
N SER A 249 14.95 -14.36 -18.82
CA SER A 249 14.30 -15.67 -18.95
C SER A 249 13.27 -15.92 -17.85
N PHE A 250 12.30 -16.78 -18.13
CA PHE A 250 11.34 -17.25 -17.14
C PHE A 250 11.92 -18.47 -16.42
N ARG A 251 11.92 -18.45 -15.09
CA ARG A 251 12.51 -19.47 -14.23
C ARG A 251 11.42 -20.17 -13.42
N ALA A 252 11.58 -21.47 -13.24
CA ALA A 252 10.84 -22.28 -12.29
C ALA A 252 11.80 -23.28 -11.66
N GLU A 253 11.81 -23.34 -10.33
CA GLU A 253 12.77 -24.09 -9.52
C GLU A 253 12.05 -24.79 -8.38
N ASP A 254 12.32 -26.08 -8.18
CA ASP A 254 11.82 -26.81 -7.01
C ASP A 254 12.60 -26.47 -5.73
N TYR A 255 11.85 -26.32 -4.64
CA TYR A 255 12.31 -25.87 -3.34
C TYR A 255 11.71 -26.71 -2.20
N TYR A 256 12.56 -27.47 -1.52
CA TYR A 256 12.26 -28.01 -0.20
C TYR A 256 12.48 -26.97 0.92
N ILE A 257 11.49 -26.85 1.81
CA ILE A 257 11.57 -25.99 3.00
C ILE A 257 11.82 -26.85 4.24
N SER A 258 13.08 -26.96 4.66
CA SER A 258 13.42 -27.60 5.94
C SER A 258 13.22 -26.68 7.15
N HIS A 259 13.46 -25.38 6.98
CA HIS A 259 13.43 -24.37 8.05
C HIS A 259 12.95 -23.01 7.51
N LEU A 260 12.48 -22.11 8.39
CA LEU A 260 12.00 -20.77 8.02
C LEU A 260 13.13 -19.74 7.71
N SER A 261 14.39 -20.18 7.67
CA SER A 261 15.55 -19.34 7.36
C SER A 261 15.88 -19.32 5.86
N GLN A 262 16.64 -18.32 5.41
CA GLN A 262 17.26 -18.33 4.08
C GLN A 262 18.14 -19.58 3.89
N CYS A 263 18.24 -20.09 2.66
CA CYS A 263 19.09 -21.24 2.33
C CYS A 263 20.60 -21.02 2.62
N ASP A 264 21.13 -21.74 3.61
CA ASP A 264 22.57 -21.78 3.88
C ASP A 264 23.33 -22.75 2.94
N GLY A 265 22.61 -23.64 2.24
CA GLY A 265 23.16 -24.72 1.40
C GLY A 265 23.08 -26.11 2.04
N LYS A 266 22.34 -26.24 3.13
CA LYS A 266 21.97 -27.49 3.83
C LYS A 266 20.55 -27.41 4.42
N SER A 267 20.16 -26.23 4.88
CA SER A 267 18.93 -25.95 5.61
C SER A 267 18.35 -24.57 5.27
N GLY A 268 17.05 -24.40 5.52
CA GLY A 268 16.28 -23.21 5.16
C GLY A 268 15.17 -23.50 4.14
N VAL A 269 14.70 -22.43 3.52
CA VAL A 269 13.96 -22.40 2.25
C VAL A 269 15.00 -22.48 1.13
N CYS A 270 15.25 -23.68 0.59
CA CYS A 270 16.34 -23.93 -0.37
C CYS A 270 15.81 -24.40 -1.73
N PRO A 271 16.41 -23.99 -2.86
CA PRO A 271 16.30 -24.76 -4.10
C PRO A 271 16.94 -26.14 -3.91
N ASP A 272 16.35 -27.16 -4.50
CA ASP A 272 16.75 -28.55 -4.24
C ASP A 272 18.18 -28.89 -4.67
N GLU A 273 18.63 -28.33 -5.78
CA GLU A 273 20.02 -28.43 -6.25
C GLU A 273 21.04 -27.87 -5.22
N ARG A 274 20.63 -26.92 -4.36
CA ARG A 274 21.49 -26.37 -3.30
C ARG A 274 21.63 -27.26 -2.08
N ILE A 275 20.77 -28.28 -1.92
CA ILE A 275 20.84 -29.28 -0.84
C ILE A 275 21.20 -30.70 -1.34
N GLY A 276 21.39 -30.86 -2.65
CA GLY A 276 21.84 -32.11 -3.28
C GLY A 276 20.72 -32.96 -3.89
N GLY A 277 19.50 -32.42 -3.98
CA GLY A 277 18.44 -32.95 -4.85
C GLY A 277 18.51 -32.37 -6.27
N ARG A 278 17.39 -32.37 -6.99
CA ARG A 278 17.26 -31.89 -8.37
C ARG A 278 16.15 -30.86 -8.53
N ASN A 279 16.26 -30.04 -9.57
CA ASN A 279 15.11 -29.32 -10.10
C ASN A 279 14.32 -30.23 -11.06
N ASP A 280 13.31 -30.96 -10.56
CA ASP A 280 12.45 -31.84 -11.39
C ASP A 280 11.32 -31.09 -12.14
N VAL A 281 11.26 -29.76 -11.97
CA VAL A 281 10.39 -28.83 -12.69
C VAL A 281 11.00 -28.34 -14.00
N SER A 282 10.19 -28.29 -15.05
CA SER A 282 10.55 -27.67 -16.34
C SER A 282 9.57 -26.55 -16.74
N VAL A 283 10.09 -25.41 -17.18
CA VAL A 283 9.29 -24.31 -17.74
C VAL A 283 8.79 -24.68 -19.13
N LEU A 284 7.48 -24.57 -19.35
CA LEU A 284 6.83 -24.84 -20.63
C LEU A 284 6.52 -23.55 -21.42
N HIS A 285 6.19 -22.47 -20.70
CA HIS A 285 5.88 -21.17 -21.27
C HIS A 285 6.01 -20.08 -20.20
N GLY A 286 6.33 -18.86 -20.62
CA GLY A 286 6.21 -17.66 -19.78
C GLY A 286 5.85 -16.45 -20.62
N ASP A 287 5.11 -15.53 -20.01
CA ASP A 287 4.73 -14.23 -20.55
C ASP A 287 4.82 -13.13 -19.46
N ARG A 288 5.02 -11.88 -19.87
CA ARG A 288 4.99 -10.71 -18.99
C ARG A 288 4.26 -9.52 -19.63
N THR A 289 2.93 -9.59 -19.68
CA THR A 289 2.07 -8.54 -20.26
C THR A 289 1.47 -7.62 -19.20
N ASN A 290 1.48 -6.30 -19.44
CA ASN A 290 0.83 -5.27 -18.59
C ASN A 290 1.19 -5.33 -17.08
N GLY A 291 2.41 -5.80 -16.75
CA GLY A 291 2.88 -5.97 -15.37
C GLY A 291 2.37 -7.24 -14.67
N VAL A 292 1.67 -8.12 -15.37
CA VAL A 292 1.31 -9.46 -14.91
C VAL A 292 2.37 -10.44 -15.40
N LEU A 293 2.98 -11.19 -14.49
CA LEU A 293 3.85 -12.32 -14.81
C LEU A 293 2.99 -13.58 -14.89
N THR A 294 3.09 -14.33 -15.98
CA THR A 294 2.49 -15.67 -16.12
C THR A 294 3.58 -16.68 -16.45
N ILE A 295 3.73 -17.71 -15.63
CA ILE A 295 4.70 -18.80 -15.87
C ILE A 295 3.95 -20.13 -15.79
N LYS A 296 4.10 -20.94 -16.83
CA LYS A 296 3.62 -22.31 -16.90
C LYS A 296 4.80 -23.28 -16.85
N TYR A 297 4.71 -24.24 -15.94
CA TYR A 297 5.73 -25.27 -15.72
C TYR A 297 5.10 -26.66 -15.58
N SER A 298 5.93 -27.70 -15.49
CA SER A 298 5.50 -29.06 -15.19
C SER A 298 6.42 -29.74 -14.18
N LYS A 299 5.82 -30.31 -13.11
CA LYS A 299 6.45 -31.20 -12.12
C LYS A 299 5.92 -32.63 -12.33
N PRO A 300 6.71 -33.70 -12.14
CA PRO A 300 6.17 -35.07 -12.11
C PRO A 300 5.25 -35.28 -10.90
N LEU A 301 4.40 -36.31 -10.94
CA LEU A 301 3.58 -36.70 -9.79
C LEU A 301 4.42 -37.43 -8.72
N HIS A 302 5.47 -38.14 -9.15
CA HIS A 302 6.41 -38.85 -8.29
C HIS A 302 7.85 -38.62 -8.78
N THR A 303 8.76 -38.29 -7.87
CA THR A 303 10.21 -38.26 -8.13
C THR A 303 10.88 -39.49 -7.51
N ASN A 304 12.22 -39.58 -7.62
CA ASN A 304 13.02 -40.59 -6.92
C ASN A 304 13.67 -40.05 -5.62
N GLU A 305 13.33 -38.82 -5.20
CA GLU A 305 14.07 -38.05 -4.17
C GLU A 305 13.21 -37.72 -2.94
N ALA A 306 12.51 -38.75 -2.43
CA ALA A 306 11.51 -38.72 -1.35
C ALA A 306 11.99 -38.29 0.06
N ILE A 307 13.10 -37.56 0.15
CA ILE A 307 13.52 -36.79 1.34
C ILE A 307 13.09 -35.32 1.19
N ASN A 308 13.14 -34.79 -0.04
CA ASN A 308 12.86 -33.41 -0.36
C ASN A 308 11.48 -33.28 -1.04
N ASP A 309 11.23 -34.10 -2.06
CA ASP A 309 9.94 -34.13 -2.77
C ASP A 309 8.84 -34.81 -1.96
N ARG A 310 7.60 -34.36 -2.22
CA ARG A 310 6.37 -35.04 -1.81
C ARG A 310 5.65 -35.59 -3.04
N PRO A 311 5.13 -36.82 -3.00
CA PRO A 311 4.32 -37.35 -4.08
C PRO A 311 3.01 -36.56 -4.19
N ILE A 312 2.69 -36.08 -5.40
CA ILE A 312 1.38 -35.48 -5.71
C ILE A 312 0.37 -36.62 -5.83
N PRO A 313 -0.73 -36.65 -5.04
CA PRO A 313 -1.72 -37.73 -5.13
C PRO A 313 -2.45 -37.76 -6.47
N GLU A 314 -2.66 -38.96 -7.02
CA GLU A 314 -3.40 -39.16 -8.29
C GLU A 314 -4.92 -38.98 -8.16
N SER A 315 -5.47 -38.92 -6.95
CA SER A 315 -6.94 -38.85 -6.73
C SER A 315 -7.41 -38.18 -5.44
N ASP A 316 -6.54 -38.01 -4.43
CA ASP A 316 -6.92 -37.48 -3.11
C ASP A 316 -6.64 -35.97 -2.98
N PRO A 317 -7.51 -35.19 -2.30
CA PRO A 317 -7.23 -33.80 -1.98
C PRO A 317 -5.99 -33.63 -1.09
N VAL A 318 -5.14 -32.68 -1.47
CA VAL A 318 -3.88 -32.36 -0.78
C VAL A 318 -3.82 -30.88 -0.41
N SER A 319 -3.38 -30.56 0.81
CA SER A 319 -3.16 -29.18 1.25
C SER A 319 -2.02 -28.55 0.47
N VAL A 320 -2.25 -27.36 -0.07
CA VAL A 320 -1.25 -26.56 -0.79
C VAL A 320 -1.00 -25.22 -0.09
N ILE A 321 0.19 -24.68 -0.31
CA ILE A 321 0.57 -23.33 0.12
C ILE A 321 0.97 -22.48 -1.07
N ALA A 322 0.81 -21.17 -0.92
CA ALA A 322 1.22 -20.18 -1.90
C ALA A 322 1.88 -18.97 -1.24
N ALA A 323 2.80 -18.30 -1.94
CA ALA A 323 3.43 -17.07 -1.47
C ALA A 323 3.91 -16.14 -2.59
N PHE A 324 4.16 -14.87 -2.25
CA PHE A 324 5.01 -13.94 -2.99
C PHE A 324 6.17 -13.50 -2.11
N GLY A 325 7.30 -13.10 -2.69
CA GLY A 325 8.34 -12.43 -1.93
C GLY A 325 9.45 -11.81 -2.79
N PRO A 326 10.35 -11.02 -2.17
CA PRO A 326 11.53 -10.53 -2.85
C PRO A 326 12.51 -11.66 -3.20
N LEU A 327 13.24 -11.50 -4.29
CA LEU A 327 14.42 -12.32 -4.57
C LEU A 327 15.63 -11.76 -3.80
N ASN A 328 16.59 -12.63 -3.46
CA ASN A 328 17.90 -12.21 -2.97
C ASN A 328 18.89 -11.99 -4.14
N ASN A 329 20.14 -11.60 -3.81
CA ASN A 329 21.19 -11.32 -4.79
C ASN A 329 21.75 -12.57 -5.53
N ARG A 330 21.14 -13.74 -5.35
CA ARG A 330 21.42 -15.00 -6.07
C ARG A 330 20.21 -15.49 -6.86
N THR A 331 19.19 -14.63 -7.04
CA THR A 331 17.86 -14.98 -7.57
C THR A 331 17.14 -16.11 -6.81
N GLU A 332 17.44 -16.28 -5.51
CA GLU A 332 16.73 -17.23 -4.65
C GLU A 332 15.61 -16.54 -3.85
N ALA A 333 14.60 -17.31 -3.42
CA ALA A 333 13.52 -16.81 -2.56
C ALA A 333 14.04 -16.23 -1.23
N ASN A 334 13.58 -15.01 -0.88
CA ASN A 334 13.83 -14.32 0.39
C ASN A 334 12.52 -14.14 1.19
N ALA A 335 12.62 -13.62 2.42
CA ALA A 335 11.52 -13.50 3.37
C ALA A 335 10.36 -12.61 2.90
N HIS A 336 9.15 -13.12 3.04
CA HIS A 336 7.88 -12.48 2.67
C HIS A 336 7.09 -11.98 3.89
N THR A 337 6.14 -11.05 3.71
CA THR A 337 5.29 -10.59 4.83
C THR A 337 4.23 -11.64 5.21
N ARG A 338 3.46 -11.39 6.29
CA ARG A 338 2.32 -12.26 6.63
C ARG A 338 1.19 -12.21 5.59
N LYS A 339 0.98 -11.07 4.91
CA LYS A 339 -0.08 -10.95 3.88
C LYS A 339 0.25 -11.76 2.63
N ASP A 340 1.52 -11.98 2.37
CA ASP A 340 2.04 -12.51 1.10
C ASP A 340 2.24 -14.02 1.12
N ARG A 341 1.50 -14.71 1.98
CA ARG A 341 1.47 -16.17 2.08
C ARG A 341 0.09 -16.66 2.51
N THR A 342 -0.25 -17.89 2.16
CA THR A 342 -1.40 -18.61 2.75
C THR A 342 -1.19 -18.80 4.26
N ASP A 343 -2.20 -18.51 5.09
CA ASP A 343 -2.20 -18.84 6.52
C ASP A 343 -3.40 -19.67 7.00
N THR A 344 -4.46 -19.80 6.18
CA THR A 344 -5.50 -20.83 6.29
C THR A 344 -5.14 -22.09 5.49
N ASP A 345 -5.75 -23.24 5.81
CA ASP A 345 -5.65 -24.43 4.97
C ASP A 345 -6.32 -24.22 3.60
N SER A 346 -5.86 -24.96 2.59
CA SER A 346 -6.41 -24.93 1.24
C SER A 346 -6.08 -26.22 0.52
N GLN A 347 -7.07 -27.11 0.39
CA GLN A 347 -6.91 -28.41 -0.27
C GLN A 347 -7.38 -28.37 -1.72
N ILE A 348 -6.54 -28.83 -2.65
CA ILE A 348 -6.90 -29.05 -4.06
C ILE A 348 -6.78 -30.53 -4.42
N ASN A 349 -7.55 -30.99 -5.41
CA ASN A 349 -7.32 -32.28 -6.04
C ASN A 349 -6.70 -32.06 -7.43
N PHE A 350 -5.49 -32.55 -7.64
CA PHE A 350 -4.81 -32.37 -8.92
C PHE A 350 -5.50 -33.13 -10.07
N SER A 351 -6.28 -34.17 -9.74
CA SER A 351 -7.02 -34.98 -10.73
C SER A 351 -8.37 -34.38 -11.16
N ASP A 352 -8.80 -33.27 -10.55
CA ASP A 352 -10.00 -32.56 -11.00
C ASP A 352 -9.85 -32.10 -12.46
N LEU A 353 -10.98 -31.91 -13.14
CA LEU A 353 -11.02 -31.42 -14.53
C LEU A 353 -11.82 -30.11 -14.69
N ASN A 354 -12.58 -29.74 -13.66
CA ASN A 354 -13.59 -28.67 -13.71
C ASN A 354 -13.60 -27.77 -12.45
N ASP A 355 -12.52 -27.69 -11.69
CA ASP A 355 -12.44 -26.85 -10.49
C ASP A 355 -12.29 -25.34 -10.83
N ASN A 356 -13.32 -24.77 -11.44
CA ASN A 356 -13.35 -23.42 -12.03
C ASN A 356 -13.75 -22.35 -10.98
N GLN A 357 -12.97 -22.17 -9.90
CA GLN A 357 -13.31 -21.20 -8.83
C GLN A 357 -12.76 -19.78 -9.06
N CYS A 358 -11.90 -19.56 -10.06
CA CYS A 358 -11.44 -18.22 -10.43
C CYS A 358 -12.59 -17.30 -10.86
N THR A 359 -12.53 -16.04 -10.42
CA THR A 359 -13.50 -14.99 -10.70
C THR A 359 -12.93 -13.84 -11.53
N LEU A 360 -11.61 -13.72 -11.64
CA LEU A 360 -10.90 -12.68 -12.38
C LEU A 360 -10.20 -13.27 -13.62
N THR A 361 -10.08 -12.46 -14.67
CA THR A 361 -9.17 -12.76 -15.80
C THR A 361 -7.75 -12.32 -15.47
N VAL A 362 -6.76 -12.85 -16.18
CA VAL A 362 -5.32 -12.63 -15.90
C VAL A 362 -4.95 -11.14 -15.95
N GLU A 363 -5.58 -10.38 -16.84
CA GLU A 363 -5.37 -8.94 -17.02
C GLU A 363 -5.91 -8.14 -15.83
N ASN A 364 -7.01 -8.63 -15.24
CA ASN A 364 -7.74 -8.00 -14.13
C ASN A 364 -7.25 -8.46 -12.75
N LEU A 365 -6.13 -9.19 -12.66
CA LEU A 365 -5.55 -9.60 -11.37
C LEU A 365 -5.15 -8.37 -10.54
N PRO A 366 -5.45 -8.34 -9.22
CA PRO A 366 -5.18 -7.19 -8.37
C PRO A 366 -3.69 -6.84 -8.30
N PRO A 367 -3.33 -5.57 -8.07
CA PRO A 367 -1.95 -5.16 -7.80
C PRO A 367 -1.37 -5.87 -6.56
N GLU A 368 -0.04 -5.88 -6.46
CA GLU A 368 0.67 -6.62 -5.41
C GLU A 368 0.27 -6.25 -3.98
N ASP A 369 -0.14 -5.00 -3.72
CA ASP A 369 -0.65 -4.58 -2.39
C ASP A 369 -2.08 -5.06 -2.08
N GLY A 370 -2.77 -5.69 -3.04
CA GLY A 370 -4.15 -6.18 -2.92
C GLY A 370 -5.21 -5.09 -3.06
N ILE A 371 -4.82 -3.83 -3.26
CA ILE A 371 -5.73 -2.69 -3.23
C ILE A 371 -6.16 -2.34 -4.66
N LEU A 372 -7.35 -2.82 -5.03
CA LEU A 372 -8.07 -2.40 -6.23
C LEU A 372 -8.56 -0.94 -6.09
N SER A 373 -8.51 -0.19 -7.18
CA SER A 373 -9.24 1.08 -7.30
C SER A 373 -10.74 0.87 -7.34
N TRP A 374 -11.52 1.92 -7.04
CA TRP A 374 -12.89 1.97 -7.55
C TRP A 374 -12.88 2.12 -9.08
N PRO A 375 -13.87 1.58 -9.81
CA PRO A 375 -13.97 1.78 -11.25
C PRO A 375 -13.98 3.28 -11.62
N PRO A 376 -13.29 3.71 -12.69
CA PRO A 376 -13.40 5.08 -13.19
C PRO A 376 -14.86 5.41 -13.49
N ALA A 377 -15.37 6.49 -12.89
CA ALA A 377 -16.69 7.00 -13.19
C ALA A 377 -16.70 7.58 -14.62
N LYS A 378 -17.85 7.52 -15.30
CA LYS A 378 -18.01 8.04 -16.68
C LYS A 378 -19.28 8.87 -16.75
N ILE A 379 -19.22 10.03 -17.39
CA ILE A 379 -20.37 10.91 -17.64
C ILE A 379 -20.59 10.97 -19.15
N ILE A 380 -21.79 10.57 -19.59
CA ILE A 380 -22.17 10.45 -21.00
C ILE A 380 -23.52 11.12 -21.20
N GLY A 381 -23.66 11.99 -22.21
CA GLY A 381 -24.92 12.66 -22.55
C GLY A 381 -25.29 13.88 -21.68
N GLU A 382 -24.40 14.31 -20.77
CA GLU A 382 -24.62 15.51 -19.95
C GLU A 382 -23.99 16.76 -20.58
N ASN A 383 -24.76 17.85 -20.60
CA ASN A 383 -24.32 19.14 -21.16
C ASN A 383 -23.94 20.19 -20.10
N THR A 384 -23.98 19.85 -18.80
CA THR A 384 -23.44 20.68 -17.72
C THR A 384 -22.58 19.85 -16.77
N PHE A 385 -21.42 20.41 -16.42
CA PHE A 385 -20.44 19.83 -15.51
C PHE A 385 -20.23 20.76 -14.30
N TYR A 386 -20.63 20.32 -13.10
CA TYR A 386 -20.38 21.01 -11.84
C TYR A 386 -19.05 20.53 -11.24
N VAL A 387 -18.06 21.42 -11.17
CA VAL A 387 -16.67 21.11 -10.80
C VAL A 387 -16.34 21.69 -9.43
N LYS A 388 -15.98 20.82 -8.49
CA LYS A 388 -15.62 21.11 -7.09
C LYS A 388 -14.28 20.46 -6.75
N ILE A 389 -13.76 20.71 -5.55
CA ILE A 389 -12.58 20.04 -4.98
C ILE A 389 -13.01 18.96 -3.97
N GLY A 390 -12.11 18.06 -3.59
CA GLY A 390 -12.28 17.07 -2.52
C GLY A 390 -11.05 16.18 -2.38
N PRO A 391 -10.99 15.25 -1.39
CA PRO A 391 -9.86 14.36 -1.18
C PRO A 391 -9.70 13.37 -2.33
N THR A 392 -8.48 12.87 -2.46
CA THR A 392 -8.01 12.02 -3.56
C THR A 392 -8.71 10.66 -3.68
N GLY A 393 -9.52 10.26 -2.69
CA GLY A 393 -10.03 8.90 -2.58
C GLY A 393 -9.05 7.93 -1.91
N GLY A 394 -8.02 8.43 -1.23
CA GLY A 394 -7.05 7.64 -0.48
C GLY A 394 -6.44 6.50 -1.30
N ALA A 395 -6.31 5.34 -0.68
CA ALA A 395 -5.66 4.17 -1.28
C ALA A 395 -6.42 3.54 -2.47
N LYS A 396 -7.72 3.82 -2.67
CA LYS A 396 -8.54 3.28 -3.78
C LYS A 396 -8.87 4.31 -4.88
N GLY A 397 -8.60 5.58 -4.64
CA GLY A 397 -8.97 6.68 -5.51
C GLY A 397 -7.94 7.02 -6.57
N TYR A 398 -7.75 8.32 -6.80
CA TYR A 398 -6.94 8.93 -7.85
C TYR A 398 -5.67 8.15 -8.18
N SER A 399 -4.81 7.87 -7.20
CA SER A 399 -3.48 7.30 -7.49
C SER A 399 -3.53 5.83 -7.94
N LYS A 400 -4.56 5.07 -7.56
CA LYS A 400 -4.81 3.73 -8.14
C LYS A 400 -5.57 3.79 -9.46
N ILE A 401 -6.56 4.68 -9.58
CA ILE A 401 -7.33 4.88 -10.80
C ILE A 401 -6.42 5.29 -11.97
N THR A 402 -5.38 6.08 -11.69
CA THR A 402 -4.60 6.77 -12.72
C THR A 402 -3.11 6.38 -12.78
N GLY A 403 -2.63 5.62 -11.79
CA GLY A 403 -1.22 5.23 -11.66
C GLY A 403 -0.25 6.37 -11.29
N LEU A 404 -0.73 7.56 -10.93
CA LEU A 404 0.09 8.76 -10.74
C LEU A 404 -0.12 9.44 -9.37
N PRO A 405 0.88 10.18 -8.87
CA PRO A 405 0.86 10.78 -7.54
C PRO A 405 -0.23 11.87 -7.41
N SER A 406 -0.90 11.92 -6.25
CA SER A 406 -1.96 12.90 -5.92
C SER A 406 -1.64 13.76 -4.70
N TRP A 407 -1.61 15.08 -4.83
CA TRP A 407 -1.10 16.02 -3.81
C TRP A 407 -2.12 16.35 -2.68
N GLY A 408 -3.06 15.45 -2.38
CA GLY A 408 -4.02 15.59 -1.27
C GLY A 408 -5.45 15.99 -1.64
N THR A 409 -5.68 16.60 -2.80
CA THR A 409 -7.03 16.87 -3.34
C THR A 409 -7.16 16.52 -4.83
N CYS A 410 -8.38 16.58 -5.39
CA CYS A 410 -8.62 16.44 -6.82
C CYS A 410 -9.99 17.01 -7.22
N TYR A 411 -10.28 17.07 -8.52
CA TYR A 411 -11.59 17.49 -9.00
C TYR A 411 -12.69 16.44 -8.76
N TYR A 412 -13.84 16.93 -8.32
CA TYR A 412 -15.10 16.21 -8.29
C TYR A 412 -16.02 16.85 -9.34
N ILE A 413 -16.37 16.11 -10.40
CA ILE A 413 -17.20 16.61 -11.52
C ILE A 413 -18.54 15.89 -11.53
N ASN A 414 -19.64 16.65 -11.60
CA ASN A 414 -21.00 16.17 -11.33
C ASN A 414 -21.03 15.26 -10.08
N ASP A 415 -20.34 15.72 -9.03
CA ASP A 415 -20.34 15.09 -7.73
C ASP A 415 -19.70 13.68 -7.68
N LEU A 416 -18.94 13.31 -8.72
CA LEU A 416 -18.15 12.08 -8.86
C LEU A 416 -16.64 12.38 -8.76
N LEU A 417 -15.86 11.49 -8.13
CA LEU A 417 -14.39 11.55 -8.06
C LEU A 417 -13.80 11.32 -9.47
N ILE A 418 -13.08 12.32 -10.00
CA ILE A 418 -12.41 12.32 -11.32
C ILE A 418 -13.08 11.40 -12.37
N PRO A 419 -14.23 11.79 -12.96
CA PRO A 419 -14.89 11.00 -14.01
C PRO A 419 -14.35 11.31 -15.41
N GLU A 420 -14.46 10.34 -16.30
CA GLU A 420 -14.26 10.52 -17.74
C GLU A 420 -15.47 11.27 -18.31
N LEU A 421 -15.23 12.31 -19.12
CA LEU A 421 -16.31 13.08 -19.75
C LEU A 421 -16.40 12.72 -21.23
N PHE A 422 -17.55 12.24 -21.70
CA PHE A 422 -17.78 11.94 -23.12
C PHE A 422 -18.51 13.11 -23.77
N VAL A 423 -17.89 13.71 -24.80
CA VAL A 423 -18.34 14.95 -25.45
C VAL A 423 -18.34 14.84 -26.97
N GLU A 424 -19.21 15.60 -27.63
CA GLU A 424 -19.36 15.57 -29.08
C GLU A 424 -18.68 16.77 -29.73
N ARG A 425 -17.88 16.52 -30.77
CA ARG A 425 -17.24 17.57 -31.59
C ARG A 425 -18.32 18.47 -32.22
N GLY A 426 -18.19 19.78 -32.01
CA GLY A 426 -19.16 20.79 -32.42
C GLY A 426 -20.26 21.10 -31.39
N GLN A 427 -20.45 20.25 -30.37
CA GLN A 427 -21.40 20.51 -29.29
C GLN A 427 -20.80 21.46 -28.23
N THR A 428 -21.67 22.23 -27.56
CA THR A 428 -21.29 23.16 -26.49
C THR A 428 -21.69 22.62 -25.12
N TYR A 429 -20.74 22.64 -24.18
CA TYR A 429 -20.87 22.18 -22.81
C TYR A 429 -20.66 23.34 -21.83
N ARG A 430 -21.34 23.33 -20.70
CA ARG A 430 -21.19 24.35 -19.65
C ARG A 430 -20.49 23.79 -18.42
N PHE A 431 -19.36 24.37 -18.05
CA PHE A 431 -18.68 24.06 -16.80
C PHE A 431 -19.04 25.11 -15.75
N VAL A 432 -19.60 24.68 -14.62
CA VAL A 432 -19.86 25.51 -13.43
C VAL A 432 -18.77 25.16 -12.42
N VAL A 433 -17.98 26.14 -11.99
CA VAL A 433 -16.69 25.92 -11.33
C VAL A 433 -16.66 26.59 -9.96
N GLU A 434 -16.39 25.78 -8.95
CA GLU A 434 -16.42 26.11 -7.52
C GLU A 434 -15.08 25.71 -6.86
N THR A 435 -13.96 26.13 -7.45
CA THR A 435 -12.61 25.59 -7.14
C THR A 435 -11.63 26.62 -6.56
N GLY A 436 -12.14 27.78 -6.16
CA GLY A 436 -11.38 28.90 -5.59
C GLY A 436 -11.14 30.04 -6.58
N GLU A 437 -11.18 31.27 -6.06
CA GLU A 437 -10.99 32.52 -6.80
C GLU A 437 -9.74 33.31 -6.39
N SER A 438 -9.18 33.04 -5.21
CA SER A 438 -8.15 33.89 -4.60
C SER A 438 -6.72 33.37 -4.86
N GLN A 439 -6.03 33.99 -5.81
CA GLN A 439 -4.62 33.72 -6.13
C GLN A 439 -3.65 33.88 -4.94
N THR A 440 -4.03 34.63 -3.89
CA THR A 440 -3.20 34.82 -2.69
C THR A 440 -3.26 33.65 -1.71
N ASN A 441 -4.11 32.64 -1.94
CA ASN A 441 -4.11 31.37 -1.20
C ASN A 441 -3.96 30.17 -2.16
N PRO A 442 -2.73 29.81 -2.57
CA PRO A 442 -2.49 28.71 -3.50
C PRO A 442 -3.01 27.33 -3.05
N ALA A 443 -3.21 27.12 -1.74
CA ALA A 443 -3.77 25.88 -1.20
C ALA A 443 -5.29 25.77 -1.40
N ARG A 444 -5.98 26.87 -1.72
CA ARG A 444 -7.42 26.93 -2.03
C ARG A 444 -7.70 27.60 -3.38
N PHE A 445 -6.80 27.45 -4.35
CA PHE A 445 -6.92 28.05 -5.68
C PHE A 445 -6.58 27.05 -6.79
N HIS A 446 -7.60 26.38 -7.33
CA HIS A 446 -7.45 25.27 -8.27
C HIS A 446 -8.16 25.58 -9.61
N PRO A 447 -7.67 26.56 -10.39
CA PRO A 447 -8.29 26.98 -11.65
C PRO A 447 -8.31 25.87 -12.70
N LEU A 448 -9.48 25.60 -13.28
CA LEU A 448 -9.67 24.54 -14.28
C LEU A 448 -9.17 24.98 -15.67
N TYR A 449 -8.55 24.07 -16.42
CA TYR A 449 -8.37 24.23 -17.87
C TYR A 449 -8.46 22.90 -18.61
N ILE A 450 -8.64 22.96 -19.93
CA ILE A 450 -8.68 21.78 -20.81
C ILE A 450 -7.54 21.89 -21.84
N SER A 451 -6.77 20.80 -22.04
CA SER A 451 -5.69 20.71 -23.03
C SER A 451 -5.58 19.32 -23.68
N ASP A 452 -4.78 19.23 -24.74
CA ASP A 452 -4.33 17.96 -25.35
C ASP A 452 -3.13 17.32 -24.63
N SER A 453 -2.26 18.14 -24.04
CA SER A 453 -1.18 17.68 -23.15
C SER A 453 -1.76 16.88 -22.00
N SER A 454 -1.21 15.69 -21.75
CA SER A 454 -1.56 14.92 -20.57
C SER A 454 -0.86 15.41 -19.30
N ILE A 455 0.08 16.36 -19.33
CA ILE A 455 1.05 16.54 -18.23
C ILE A 455 0.53 17.39 -17.06
N GLY A 456 -0.29 18.41 -17.29
CA GLY A 456 -0.74 19.35 -16.25
C GLY A 456 0.20 20.54 -16.02
N GLY A 457 -0.20 21.44 -15.13
CA GLY A 457 0.66 22.49 -14.58
C GLY A 457 1.13 23.57 -15.57
N PHE A 458 0.29 24.02 -16.51
CA PHE A 458 0.68 24.96 -17.59
C PHE A 458 1.53 26.16 -17.13
N LYS A 459 1.18 26.88 -16.04
CA LYS A 459 1.98 28.02 -15.55
C LYS A 459 3.35 27.65 -14.95
N GLN A 460 3.64 26.36 -14.74
CA GLN A 460 4.92 25.84 -14.26
C GLN A 460 5.82 25.31 -15.39
N LEU A 461 5.27 25.21 -16.61
CA LEU A 461 6.02 24.88 -17.82
C LEU A 461 6.76 26.11 -18.36
N ASN A 462 7.91 25.91 -19.02
CA ASN A 462 8.60 27.00 -19.72
C ASN A 462 7.90 27.38 -21.03
N GLU A 463 8.25 28.50 -21.65
CA GLU A 463 7.60 28.96 -22.90
C GLU A 463 7.58 27.92 -24.03
N GLU A 464 8.64 27.13 -24.18
CA GLU A 464 8.73 26.11 -25.23
C GLU A 464 7.75 24.96 -24.98
N GLN A 465 7.68 24.48 -23.74
CA GLN A 465 6.73 23.48 -23.28
C GLN A 465 5.28 24.00 -23.31
N GLN A 466 5.04 25.27 -22.98
CA GLN A 466 3.72 25.90 -23.11
C GLN A 466 3.26 25.93 -24.57
N ARG A 467 4.16 26.27 -25.51
CA ARG A 467 3.90 26.24 -26.97
C ARG A 467 3.70 24.83 -27.54
N GLN A 468 4.08 23.78 -26.80
CA GLN A 468 3.87 22.38 -27.20
C GLN A 468 2.51 21.80 -26.81
N GLN A 469 1.69 22.51 -26.01
CA GLN A 469 0.30 22.12 -25.73
C GLN A 469 -0.70 23.09 -26.34
N ARG A 470 -1.85 22.58 -26.78
CA ARG A 470 -3.00 23.40 -27.16
C ARG A 470 -4.00 23.43 -26.00
N ILE A 471 -4.35 24.65 -25.58
CA ILE A 471 -5.44 24.89 -24.63
C ILE A 471 -6.76 24.98 -25.42
N TYR A 472 -7.81 24.36 -24.86
CA TYR A 472 -9.15 24.29 -25.43
C TYR A 472 -10.17 25.08 -24.60
N ALA A 473 -9.96 25.24 -23.28
CA ALA A 473 -10.80 26.07 -22.40
C ALA A 473 -10.10 26.43 -21.08
N GLY A 474 -10.66 27.40 -20.34
CA GLY A 474 -10.37 27.68 -18.93
C GLY A 474 -9.23 28.68 -18.63
N ILE A 475 -8.40 28.97 -19.63
CA ILE A 475 -7.35 30.01 -19.61
C ILE A 475 -7.64 31.00 -20.75
N ASP A 476 -7.43 32.28 -20.48
CA ASP A 476 -7.47 33.40 -21.43
C ASP A 476 -6.14 34.18 -21.35
N TYR A 477 -5.93 35.17 -22.23
CA TYR A 477 -4.67 35.91 -22.35
C TYR A 477 -4.87 37.41 -22.20
N ASP A 478 -3.99 38.07 -21.46
CA ASP A 478 -4.06 39.51 -21.24
C ASP A 478 -3.52 40.33 -22.45
N SER A 479 -3.53 41.65 -22.36
CA SER A 479 -3.02 42.53 -23.43
C SER A 479 -1.53 42.40 -23.72
N ASN A 480 -0.77 41.76 -22.85
CA ASN A 480 0.67 41.50 -22.98
C ASN A 480 0.94 40.08 -23.51
N GLY A 481 -0.07 39.21 -23.55
CA GLY A 481 0.04 37.79 -23.90
C GLY A 481 0.32 36.89 -22.70
N GLU A 482 0.18 37.37 -21.45
CA GLU A 482 0.29 36.52 -20.27
C GLU A 482 -0.99 35.70 -20.06
N PRO A 483 -0.90 34.37 -19.87
CA PRO A 483 -2.06 33.54 -19.61
C PRO A 483 -2.61 33.78 -18.20
N PHE A 484 -3.93 33.89 -18.05
CA PHE A 484 -4.62 33.93 -16.76
C PHE A 484 -5.83 32.97 -16.76
N PRO A 485 -6.15 32.34 -15.61
CA PRO A 485 -7.29 31.45 -15.53
C PRO A 485 -8.61 32.24 -15.48
N ILE A 486 -9.61 31.77 -16.22
CA ILE A 486 -11.00 32.28 -16.19
C ILE A 486 -11.97 31.32 -15.50
N ALA A 487 -11.61 30.05 -15.35
CA ALA A 487 -12.41 29.04 -14.68
C ALA A 487 -12.12 28.99 -13.18
N THR A 488 -12.58 30.02 -12.47
CA THR A 488 -12.36 30.27 -11.03
C THR A 488 -13.60 30.87 -10.40
N GLY A 489 -14.03 30.39 -9.24
CA GLY A 489 -15.20 30.88 -8.51
C GLY A 489 -15.13 30.50 -7.03
N ARG A 490 -16.21 30.70 -6.26
CA ARG A 490 -16.26 30.38 -4.81
C ARG A 490 -15.68 29.00 -4.52
N TYR A 491 -14.99 28.84 -3.39
CA TYR A 491 -14.39 27.56 -3.05
C TYR A 491 -15.44 26.59 -2.48
N CYS A 492 -15.59 25.41 -3.09
CA CYS A 492 -16.36 24.29 -2.57
C CYS A 492 -15.52 23.01 -2.56
N GLU A 493 -15.41 22.38 -1.40
CA GLU A 493 -14.61 21.19 -1.16
C GLU A 493 -15.42 20.10 -0.43
N TRP A 494 -15.37 18.88 -0.94
CA TRP A 494 -15.75 17.71 -0.15
C TRP A 494 -14.69 17.49 0.94
N ALA A 495 -15.02 17.74 2.21
CA ALA A 495 -14.14 17.48 3.34
C ALA A 495 -14.47 16.14 4.01
N HIS A 496 -13.48 15.49 4.65
CA HIS A 496 -13.74 14.30 5.47
C HIS A 496 -14.64 14.64 6.68
N LYS A 497 -15.65 13.81 6.95
CA LYS A 497 -16.40 13.90 8.22
C LYS A 497 -15.56 13.47 9.43
N SER A 498 -14.53 12.65 9.19
CA SER A 498 -13.61 12.10 10.18
C SER A 498 -12.21 11.97 9.56
N ILE A 499 -11.65 10.76 9.46
CA ILE A 499 -10.50 10.41 8.62
C ILE A 499 -10.94 9.92 7.23
N ASP A 500 -9.97 9.69 6.34
CA ASP A 500 -10.15 8.89 5.14
C ASP A 500 -10.60 7.45 5.48
N ARG A 501 -11.58 6.96 4.71
CA ARG A 501 -12.18 5.63 4.84
C ARG A 501 -12.18 4.88 3.50
N ALA A 502 -11.23 5.17 2.60
CA ALA A 502 -11.18 4.56 1.28
C ALA A 502 -11.02 3.04 1.35
N LEU A 503 -10.17 2.55 2.25
CA LEU A 503 -9.97 1.12 2.47
C LEU A 503 -11.25 0.43 2.98
N GLU A 504 -11.99 1.07 3.89
CA GLU A 504 -13.28 0.58 4.41
C GLU A 504 -14.42 0.61 3.37
N SER A 505 -14.28 1.39 2.29
CA SER A 505 -15.36 1.67 1.34
C SER A 505 -15.25 0.81 0.09
N ASP A 506 -16.15 -0.16 -0.09
CA ASP A 506 -16.19 -1.03 -1.27
C ASP A 506 -16.49 -0.27 -2.58
N THR A 507 -17.32 0.77 -2.49
CA THR A 507 -17.69 1.64 -3.62
C THR A 507 -17.27 3.09 -3.35
N PHE A 508 -17.08 3.86 -4.42
CA PHE A 508 -16.90 5.31 -4.29
C PHE A 508 -18.12 6.00 -3.67
N GLU A 509 -19.34 5.50 -3.89
CA GLU A 509 -20.56 6.03 -3.26
C GLU A 509 -20.52 5.90 -1.73
N ASN A 510 -20.13 4.72 -1.22
CA ASN A 510 -19.91 4.49 0.21
C ASN A 510 -18.83 5.44 0.76
N TYR A 511 -17.72 5.62 0.03
CA TYR A 511 -16.66 6.56 0.42
C TYR A 511 -17.16 8.00 0.48
N LYS A 512 -17.87 8.47 -0.55
CA LYS A 512 -18.44 9.81 -0.61
C LYS A 512 -19.45 10.06 0.51
N ALA A 513 -20.19 9.04 0.95
CA ALA A 513 -21.05 9.14 2.12
C ALA A 513 -20.27 9.44 3.43
N THR A 514 -18.97 9.18 3.49
CA THR A 514 -18.07 9.58 4.59
C THR A 514 -17.56 11.03 4.50
N LEU A 515 -17.82 11.72 3.39
CA LEU A 515 -17.47 13.12 3.15
C LEU A 515 -18.66 14.06 3.41
N ARG A 516 -18.40 15.35 3.59
CA ARG A 516 -19.39 16.43 3.65
C ARG A 516 -18.93 17.57 2.72
N LEU A 517 -19.86 18.21 2.02
CA LEU A 517 -19.53 19.36 1.18
C LEU A 517 -19.48 20.63 2.03
N GLU A 518 -18.34 21.30 2.02
CA GLU A 518 -18.13 22.63 2.60
C GLU A 518 -17.95 23.64 1.48
N CYS A 519 -18.56 24.82 1.59
CA CYS A 519 -18.47 25.88 0.60
C CYS A 519 -18.32 27.23 1.31
N ASP A 520 -17.45 28.09 0.76
CA ASP A 520 -17.35 29.49 1.15
C ASP A 520 -18.56 30.30 0.65
N ASP A 521 -18.85 31.42 1.32
CA ASP A 521 -19.75 32.45 0.80
C ASP A 521 -19.19 33.05 -0.50
N GLY A 522 -20.04 33.17 -1.52
CA GLY A 522 -19.63 33.68 -2.84
C GLY A 522 -20.54 33.16 -3.95
N GLN A 523 -20.11 33.28 -5.20
CA GLN A 523 -20.82 32.76 -6.38
C GLN A 523 -19.97 31.74 -7.15
N ALA A 524 -20.64 30.76 -7.74
CA ALA A 524 -20.00 29.86 -8.70
C ALA A 524 -19.83 30.59 -10.05
N THR A 525 -18.65 30.47 -10.65
CA THR A 525 -18.39 30.98 -12.00
C THR A 525 -18.76 29.90 -13.02
N PHE A 526 -19.01 30.28 -14.28
CA PHE A 526 -19.16 29.29 -15.34
C PHE A 526 -18.54 29.76 -16.65
N PHE A 527 -18.11 28.81 -17.46
CA PHE A 527 -17.74 29.03 -18.86
C PHE A 527 -18.45 28.03 -19.76
N ASN A 528 -18.66 28.41 -21.01
CA ASN A 528 -19.15 27.53 -22.06
C ASN A 528 -17.97 27.14 -22.96
N TRP A 529 -17.85 25.86 -23.28
CA TRP A 529 -16.83 25.33 -24.19
C TRP A 529 -17.51 24.59 -25.34
N THR A 530 -17.26 25.03 -26.57
CA THR A 530 -17.63 24.30 -27.79
C THR A 530 -16.46 23.41 -28.20
N VAL A 531 -16.67 22.11 -28.27
CA VAL A 531 -15.61 21.15 -28.63
C VAL A 531 -15.19 21.39 -30.10
N PRO A 532 -13.92 21.71 -30.40
CA PRO A 532 -13.52 21.95 -31.79
C PRO A 532 -13.62 20.70 -32.66
N MET A 533 -13.96 20.88 -33.94
CA MET A 533 -14.05 19.78 -34.92
C MET A 533 -12.70 19.10 -35.18
N ASP A 534 -11.60 19.78 -34.87
CA ASP A 534 -10.22 19.31 -35.00
C ASP A 534 -9.59 18.87 -33.65
N ALA A 535 -10.40 18.73 -32.59
CA ALA A 535 -9.93 18.16 -31.33
C ALA A 535 -9.52 16.68 -31.51
N PRO A 536 -8.49 16.19 -30.78
CA PRO A 536 -8.12 14.77 -30.72
C PRO A 536 -9.19 13.94 -30.01
N ASP A 537 -9.16 12.60 -30.15
CA ASP A 537 -10.06 11.65 -29.46
C ASP A 537 -9.77 11.50 -27.95
N THR A 538 -8.92 12.37 -27.39
CA THR A 538 -8.64 12.46 -25.96
C THR A 538 -8.09 13.85 -25.63
N LEU A 539 -8.81 14.58 -24.79
CA LEU A 539 -8.35 15.80 -24.10
C LEU A 539 -8.27 15.53 -22.59
N TYR A 540 -7.74 16.48 -21.83
CA TYR A 540 -7.55 16.36 -20.37
C TYR A 540 -8.00 17.62 -19.66
N TYR A 541 -8.68 17.46 -18.51
CA TYR A 541 -8.96 18.57 -17.60
C TYR A 541 -7.97 18.62 -16.43
N GLN A 542 -7.45 19.81 -16.12
CA GLN A 542 -6.22 20.02 -15.33
C GLN A 542 -6.28 21.32 -14.49
N VAL A 543 -5.41 21.46 -13.48
CA VAL A 543 -5.28 22.67 -12.66
C VAL A 543 -4.18 23.59 -13.22
N GLY A 544 -4.47 24.86 -13.47
CA GLY A 544 -3.59 25.80 -14.19
C GLY A 544 -2.23 26.14 -13.57
N ILE A 545 -2.06 25.92 -12.26
CA ILE A 545 -0.99 26.55 -11.45
C ILE A 545 -0.07 25.56 -10.73
N SER A 546 -0.44 24.29 -10.67
CA SER A 546 0.27 23.25 -9.92
C SER A 546 0.25 21.93 -10.68
N TYR A 547 1.15 21.00 -10.34
CA TYR A 547 1.30 19.67 -10.96
C TYR A 547 0.11 18.70 -10.72
N TRP A 548 -1.12 19.21 -10.69
CA TRP A 548 -2.32 18.40 -10.71
C TRP A 548 -2.68 18.04 -12.16
N LYS A 549 -3.15 16.82 -12.25
CA LYS A 549 -3.77 16.15 -13.40
C LYS A 549 -5.03 15.50 -12.71
N ILE A 550 -5.83 14.52 -13.14
CA ILE A 550 -5.99 13.64 -14.30
C ILE A 550 -7.50 13.43 -14.36
N GLN A 551 -8.15 13.72 -15.48
CA GLN A 551 -8.79 12.66 -16.25
C GLN A 551 -9.15 13.09 -17.67
N GLN A 552 -9.64 12.12 -18.44
CA GLN A 552 -9.80 12.20 -19.87
C GLN A 552 -11.19 12.74 -20.25
N ILE A 553 -11.19 13.50 -21.33
CA ILE A 553 -12.37 13.90 -22.09
C ILE A 553 -12.27 13.18 -23.43
N TYR A 554 -13.29 12.40 -23.80
CA TYR A 554 -13.38 11.59 -25.02
C TYR A 554 -14.35 12.22 -26.01
#